data_AF-A0A520DSD6-F1
#
_entry.id   AF-A0A520DSD6-F1
#
_cell.length_a   1.000
_cell.length_b   1.000
_cell.length_c   1.000
_cell.angle_alpha   90.00
_cell.angle_beta   90.00
_cell.angle_gamma   90.00
#
_symmetry.space_group_name_H-M   'P 1'
#
loop_
_entity.id
_entity.type
_entity.pdbx_description
1 polymer ?
#
loop_
_entity_poly.entity_id
_entity_poly.type
_entity_poly.pdbx_seq_one_letter_code
_entity_poly.pdbx_strand_id
1 'polypeptide(L)'
;MCQAYDANEKCIKTQHVKTEEKKQYDIAVLGHICCNPPGKDVKDFVTGELNLSQARAKAVYDYLIKNGVDENRLAYKGMMGNFPLGKGEKNDRRVELQITGINK
;
A
#
# COMPACT_ATOMS: atom_id res chain seq x y z
N MET A 1 -10.93 13.01 -0.36
CA MET A 1 -10.81 11.75 0.40
C MET A 1 -10.66 10.64 -0.62
N CYS A 2 -9.48 10.03 -0.73
CA CYS A 2 -9.25 8.93 -1.66
C CYS A 2 -9.95 7.69 -1.11
N GLN A 3 -10.91 7.15 -1.86
CA GLN A 3 -11.51 5.86 -1.54
C GLN A 3 -10.66 4.75 -2.17
N ALA A 4 -10.75 3.53 -1.64
CA ALA A 4 -9.89 2.41 -2.00
C ALA A 4 -9.98 1.94 -3.47
N TYR A 5 -10.87 2.53 -4.28
CA TYR A 5 -11.00 2.30 -5.72
C TYR A 5 -10.35 3.41 -6.57
N ASP A 6 -9.80 4.44 -5.93
CA ASP A 6 -9.16 5.57 -6.58
C ASP A 6 -7.63 5.39 -6.66
N ALA A 7 -7.17 4.29 -7.25
CA ALA A 7 -5.80 4.21 -7.79
C ALA A 7 -5.63 5.09 -9.06
N ASN A 8 -6.44 6.14 -9.19
CA ASN A 8 -6.31 7.17 -10.21
C ASN A 8 -5.21 8.15 -9.79
N GLU A 9 -4.46 8.63 -10.78
CA GLU A 9 -3.25 9.47 -10.67
C GLU A 9 -3.33 10.65 -9.67
N LYS A 10 -4.53 11.08 -9.26
CA LYS A 10 -4.76 12.18 -8.32
C LYS A 10 -4.46 11.82 -6.86
N CYS A 11 -4.61 10.56 -6.43
CA CYS A 11 -4.55 10.20 -5.01
C CYS A 11 -3.12 9.99 -4.47
N ILE A 12 -2.23 9.41 -5.28
CA ILE A 12 -0.84 9.21 -4.88
C ILE A 12 -0.05 10.53 -4.98
N LYS A 13 -0.39 11.40 -5.93
CA LYS A 13 0.24 12.72 -6.09
C LYS A 13 -0.04 13.71 -4.96
N THR A 14 -1.04 13.46 -4.08
CA THR A 14 -1.40 14.40 -3.01
C THR A 14 -0.57 14.26 -1.74
N GLN A 15 0.14 13.15 -1.54
CA GLN A 15 1.17 13.06 -0.51
C GLN A 15 2.51 13.40 -1.17
N HIS A 16 3.22 14.38 -0.61
CA HIS A 16 4.51 14.91 -1.06
C HIS A 16 5.66 13.88 -0.96
N VAL A 17 5.43 12.62 -1.34
CA VAL A 17 6.47 11.58 -1.37
C VAL A 17 7.10 11.63 -2.75
N LYS A 18 8.12 12.48 -2.90
CA LYS A 18 9.00 12.46 -4.06
C LYS A 18 9.98 11.28 -3.94
N THR A 19 9.48 10.06 -4.13
CA THR A 19 10.28 8.83 -4.07
C THR A 19 11.45 8.85 -5.06
N GLU A 20 11.27 9.50 -6.21
CA GLU A 20 12.30 9.65 -7.26
C GLU A 20 13.56 10.38 -6.79
N GLU A 21 13.43 11.31 -5.84
CA GLU A 21 14.53 12.14 -5.36
C GLU A 21 15.35 11.46 -4.25
N LYS A 22 14.82 10.41 -3.61
CA LYS A 22 15.46 9.73 -2.48
C LYS A 22 15.80 8.28 -2.83
N LYS A 23 16.81 8.12 -3.69
CA LYS A 23 17.25 6.82 -4.21
C LYS A 23 17.93 5.90 -3.18
N GLN A 24 18.16 6.38 -1.97
CA GLN A 24 18.86 5.66 -0.92
C GLN A 24 17.97 4.71 -0.09
N TYR A 25 16.64 4.71 -0.23
CA TYR A 25 15.77 3.95 0.67
C TYR A 25 15.19 2.69 0.03
N ASP A 26 15.22 1.57 0.74
CA ASP A 26 14.37 0.42 0.43
C ASP A 26 13.01 0.62 1.09
N ILE A 27 11.94 0.27 0.39
CA ILE A 27 10.57 0.57 0.79
C ILE A 27 9.71 -0.70 0.72
N ALA A 28 9.07 -1.04 1.83
CA ALA A 28 7.97 -1.99 1.86
C ALA A 28 6.63 -1.25 1.80
N VAL A 29 5.79 -1.65 0.85
CA VAL A 29 4.43 -1.16 0.65
C VAL A 29 3.46 -2.10 1.37
N LEU A 30 2.79 -1.63 2.42
CA LEU A 30 1.97 -2.46 3.30
C LEU A 30 0.49 -2.09 3.15
N GLY A 31 -0.33 -3.02 2.66
CA GLY A 31 -1.75 -2.78 2.45
C GLY A 31 -2.61 -3.30 3.60
N HIS A 32 -3.56 -2.49 4.08
CA HIS A 32 -4.44 -2.83 5.21
C HIS A 32 -5.91 -2.81 4.78
N ILE A 33 -6.70 -3.65 5.45
CA ILE A 33 -8.17 -3.61 5.38
C ILE A 33 -8.72 -3.29 6.78
N CYS A 34 -9.96 -2.81 6.84
CA CYS A 34 -10.64 -2.62 8.11
C CYS A 34 -11.47 -3.85 8.46
N CYS A 35 -12.01 -3.84 9.67
CA CYS A 35 -13.27 -4.51 10.00
C CYS A 35 -13.23 -6.05 10.05
N ASN A 36 -12.06 -6.64 9.83
CA ASN A 36 -11.83 -8.07 9.87
C ASN A 36 -10.96 -8.46 11.07
N PRO A 37 -11.17 -9.66 11.64
CA PRO A 37 -10.24 -10.22 12.62
C PRO A 37 -8.80 -10.27 12.07
N PRO A 38 -7.79 -10.14 12.94
CA PRO A 38 -6.39 -10.34 12.57
C PRO A 38 -6.17 -11.66 11.82
N GLY A 39 -5.31 -11.64 10.80
CA GLY A 39 -5.00 -12.79 9.96
C GLY A 39 -6.08 -13.17 8.93
N LYS A 40 -7.14 -12.37 8.78
CA LYS A 40 -8.17 -12.57 7.75
C LYS A 40 -8.15 -11.43 6.73
N ASP A 41 -7.95 -11.77 5.47
CA ASP A 41 -8.20 -10.87 4.35
C ASP A 41 -9.66 -11.01 3.87
N VAL A 42 -10.05 -10.14 2.94
CA VAL A 42 -11.36 -10.18 2.29
C VAL A 42 -11.21 -10.34 0.78
N LYS A 43 -12.35 -10.63 0.15
CA LYS A 43 -12.45 -10.78 -1.29
C LYS A 43 -12.11 -9.47 -1.99
N ASP A 44 -11.15 -9.51 -2.89
CA ASP A 44 -11.03 -8.54 -3.95
C ASP A 44 -12.15 -8.82 -4.96
N PHE A 45 -13.04 -7.85 -5.14
CA PHE A 45 -14.18 -7.99 -6.05
C PHE A 45 -13.80 -7.94 -7.53
N VAL A 46 -12.59 -7.48 -7.85
CA VAL A 46 -12.07 -7.46 -9.23
C VAL A 46 -11.62 -8.85 -9.65
N THR A 47 -10.81 -9.52 -8.83
CA THR A 47 -10.23 -10.84 -9.16
C THR A 47 -11.04 -12.00 -8.61
N GLY A 48 -11.81 -11.75 -7.54
CA GLY A 48 -12.55 -12.76 -6.80
C GLY A 48 -11.74 -13.48 -5.71
N GLU A 49 -10.45 -13.16 -5.56
CA GLU A 49 -9.54 -13.81 -4.62
C GLU A 49 -9.61 -13.19 -3.21
N LEU A 50 -9.25 -13.94 -2.16
CA LEU A 50 -9.22 -13.45 -0.77
C LEU A 50 -7.89 -12.76 -0.44
N ASN A 51 -7.57 -11.67 -1.15
CA ASN A 51 -6.29 -10.98 -1.07
C ASN A 51 -6.39 -9.44 -1.20
N LEU A 52 -7.53 -8.83 -0.83
CA LEU A 52 -7.76 -7.39 -1.03
C LEU A 52 -6.66 -6.51 -0.42
N SER A 53 -6.14 -6.86 0.76
CA SER A 53 -5.05 -6.10 1.39
C SER A 53 -3.77 -6.14 0.55
N GLN A 54 -3.44 -7.30 -0.02
CA GLN A 54 -2.29 -7.47 -0.90
C GLN A 54 -2.50 -6.76 -2.25
N ALA A 55 -3.69 -6.85 -2.83
CA ALA A 55 -4.02 -6.18 -4.09
C ALA A 55 -3.84 -4.66 -3.98
N ARG A 56 -4.28 -4.06 -2.86
CA ARG A 56 -4.06 -2.63 -2.57
C ARG A 56 -2.59 -2.27 -2.47
N ALA A 57 -1.79 -3.09 -1.79
CA ALA A 57 -0.35 -2.86 -1.68
C ALA A 57 0.33 -2.95 -3.05
N LYS A 58 -0.04 -3.96 -3.85
CA LYS A 58 0.48 -4.17 -5.20
C LYS A 58 0.16 -3.00 -6.13
N ALA A 59 -1.05 -2.44 -6.07
CA ALA A 59 -1.42 -1.29 -6.89
C ALA A 59 -0.49 -0.08 -6.66
N VAL A 60 -0.10 0.19 -5.41
CA VAL A 60 0.85 1.27 -5.09
C VAL A 60 2.28 0.89 -5.49
N TYR A 61 2.70 -0.35 -5.27
CA TYR A 61 3.98 -0.88 -5.74
C TYR A 61 4.16 -0.72 -7.26
N ASP A 62 3.18 -1.18 -8.05
CA ASP A 62 3.17 -1.09 -9.51
C ASP A 62 3.21 0.39 -9.96
N TYR A 63 2.50 1.27 -9.24
CA TYR A 63 2.55 2.71 -9.50
C TYR A 63 3.95 3.28 -9.27
N LEU A 64 4.64 2.93 -8.17
CA LEU A 64 5.98 3.42 -7.89
C LEU A 64 6.98 2.97 -8.97
N ILE A 65 6.91 1.71 -9.41
CA ILE A 65 7.72 1.21 -10.54
C ILE A 65 7.44 2.00 -11.82
N LYS A 66 6.16 2.19 -12.15
CA LYS A 66 5.76 2.96 -13.34
C LYS A 66 6.29 4.40 -13.32
N ASN A 67 6.54 4.96 -12.13
CA ASN A 67 7.05 6.32 -11.95
C ASN A 67 8.57 6.42 -11.81
N GLY A 68 9.31 5.30 -11.87
CA GLY A 68 10.77 5.30 -11.95
C GLY A 68 11.51 4.77 -10.73
N VAL A 69 10.79 4.29 -9.69
CA VAL A 69 11.43 3.61 -8.57
C VAL A 69 11.89 2.21 -9.00
N ASP A 70 13.16 1.89 -8.75
CA ASP A 70 13.73 0.57 -9.01
C ASP A 70 12.97 -0.53 -8.24
N GLU A 71 12.51 -1.55 -8.96
CA GLU A 71 11.76 -2.68 -8.39
C GLU A 71 12.53 -3.41 -7.30
N ASN A 72 13.87 -3.44 -7.39
CA ASN A 72 14.74 -4.14 -6.43
C ASN A 72 14.74 -3.47 -5.05
N ARG A 73 14.35 -2.20 -4.98
CA ARG A 73 14.22 -1.42 -3.74
C ARG A 73 12.82 -1.50 -3.15
N LEU A 74 11.91 -2.19 -3.81
CA LEU A 74 10.52 -2.24 -3.44
C LEU A 74 10.12 -3.66 -3.03
N ALA A 75 9.32 -3.75 -1.98
CA ALA A 75 8.55 -4.94 -1.65
C ALA A 75 7.10 -4.53 -1.40
N TYR A 76 6.17 -5.47 -1.49
CA TYR A 76 4.79 -5.22 -1.08
C TYR A 76 4.22 -6.40 -0.31
N LYS A 77 3.29 -6.12 0.62
CA LYS A 77 2.66 -7.15 1.46
C LYS A 77 1.25 -6.76 1.87
N GLY A 78 0.35 -7.74 1.83
CA GLY A 78 -0.97 -7.63 2.44
C GLY A 78 -0.90 -7.85 3.94
N MET A 79 -1.37 -6.89 4.71
CA MET A 79 -1.42 -6.94 6.18
C MET A 79 -2.78 -7.39 6.70
N MET A 80 -3.75 -7.68 5.83
CA MET A 80 -5.07 -8.19 6.21
C MET A 80 -5.74 -7.24 7.24
N GLY A 81 -6.59 -7.78 8.12
CA GLY A 81 -7.13 -7.05 9.29
C GLY A 81 -6.13 -6.86 10.44
N ASN A 82 -4.82 -7.02 10.21
CA ASN A 82 -3.82 -6.80 11.27
C ASN A 82 -3.53 -5.32 11.47
N PHE A 83 -3.12 -4.97 12.69
CA PHE A 83 -2.69 -3.62 13.08
C PHE A 83 -3.73 -2.52 12.82
N PRO A 84 -4.96 -2.65 13.37
CA PRO A 84 -5.95 -1.57 13.33
C PRO A 84 -5.44 -0.36 14.12
N LEU A 85 -5.66 0.83 13.59
CA LEU A 85 -5.29 2.09 14.23
C LEU A 85 -6.26 2.51 15.34
N GLY A 86 -7.45 1.89 15.39
CA GLY A 86 -8.51 2.26 16.34
C GLY A 86 -9.15 3.63 16.05
N LYS A 87 -8.85 4.23 14.89
CA LYS A 87 -9.33 5.55 14.46
C LYS A 87 -10.51 5.46 13.47
N GLY A 88 -11.17 4.31 13.43
CA GLY A 88 -12.27 4.02 12.52
C GLY A 88 -11.84 3.55 11.13
N GLU A 89 -12.81 2.96 10.42
CA GLU A 89 -12.56 2.19 9.20
C GLU A 89 -11.85 2.96 8.08
N LYS A 90 -12.14 4.26 7.98
CA LYS A 90 -11.55 5.13 6.95
C LYS A 90 -10.03 5.22 7.11
N ASN A 91 -9.53 5.18 8.35
CA ASN A 91 -8.10 5.20 8.61
C ASN A 91 -7.49 3.80 8.48
N ASP A 92 -8.24 2.74 8.77
CA ASP A 92 -7.74 1.37 8.65
C ASP A 92 -7.64 0.87 7.20
N ARG A 93 -8.51 1.36 6.31
CA ARG A 93 -8.39 1.14 4.86
C ARG A 93 -7.29 2.02 4.27
N ARG A 94 -6.03 1.60 4.41
CA ARG A 94 -4.84 2.37 3.99
C ARG A 94 -3.77 1.51 3.34
N VAL A 95 -2.80 2.19 2.74
CA VAL A 95 -1.51 1.65 2.36
C VAL A 95 -0.43 2.45 3.09
N GLU A 96 0.52 1.79 3.73
CA GLU A 96 1.67 2.40 4.39
C GLU A 96 2.94 2.19 3.55
N LEU A 97 3.84 3.16 3.57
CA LEU A 97 5.19 3.03 3.03
C LEU A 97 6.17 2.97 4.19
N GLN A 98 6.83 1.83 4.36
CA GLN A 98 7.80 1.60 5.42
C GLN A 98 9.20 1.57 4.83
N ILE A 99 10.11 2.38 5.36
CA ILE A 99 11.54 2.30 5.02
C ILE A 99 12.12 1.06 5.69
N THR A 100 12.66 0.14 4.90
CA THR A 100 13.25 -1.13 5.38
C THR A 100 14.77 -1.12 5.35
N GLY A 101 15.37 -0.22 4.58
CA GLY A 101 16.81 -0.16 4.36
C GLY A 101 17.28 1.23 3.93
N ILE A 102 18.58 1.47 4.12
CA ILE A 102 19.27 2.65 3.60
C ILE A 102 20.49 2.15 2.80
N ASN A 103 20.42 2.25 1.49
CA ASN A 103 21.50 2.00 0.56
C ASN A 103 22.41 3.24 0.52
N LYS A 104 23.71 3.03 0.69
CA LYS A 104 24.72 4.09 0.64
C LYS A 104 25.20 4.35 -0.78
#